data_AF-A0AAU8K4F7-F1
#
_entry.id   AF-A0AAU8K4F7-F1
#
_cell.length_a   1.000
_cell.length_b   1.000
_cell.length_c   1.000
_cell.angle_alpha   90.00
_cell.angle_beta   90.00
_cell.angle_gamma   90.00
#
_symmetry.space_group_name_H-M   'P 1'
#
loop_
_entity.id
_entity.type
_entity.pdbx_description
1 polymer ?
#
loop_
_entity_poly.entity_id
_entity_poly.type
_entity_poly.pdbx_seq_one_letter_code
_entity_poly.pdbx_strand_id
1 'polypeptide(L)'
;MSVRVERCDRVGACATCESDLLLVTQIPVGDGRRVPLALCGTCDAERGAAGQLVALLNVPAEQRDVAAIGDSMVAWMREEMAARGWVHVPRPKPSLN
;
A
#
# COMPACT_ATOMS: atom_id res chain seq x y z
N MET A 1 10.68 -31.50 -13.87
CA MET A 1 9.64 -30.62 -13.28
C MET A 1 9.72 -29.28 -13.99
N SER A 2 8.72 -28.91 -14.79
CA SER A 2 8.63 -27.57 -15.37
C SER A 2 7.71 -26.72 -14.49
N VAL A 3 8.12 -25.51 -14.17
CA VAL A 3 7.31 -24.51 -13.47
C VAL A 3 6.74 -23.57 -14.53
N ARG A 4 5.41 -23.38 -14.53
CA ARG A 4 4.74 -22.36 -15.35
C ARG A 4 4.42 -21.17 -14.46
N VAL A 5 4.89 -19.99 -14.87
CA VAL A 5 4.61 -18.72 -14.18
C VAL A 5 3.49 -18.02 -14.94
N GLU A 6 2.40 -17.72 -14.25
CA GLU A 6 1.25 -16.98 -14.80
C GLU A 6 1.03 -15.71 -13.98
N ARG A 7 0.53 -14.67 -14.65
CA ARG A 7 0.18 -13.42 -14.00
C ARG A 7 -1.19 -13.58 -13.33
N CYS A 8 -1.21 -13.54 -12.01
CA CYS A 8 -2.46 -13.42 -11.25
C CYS A 8 -2.78 -11.93 -11.09
N ASP A 9 -3.87 -11.47 -11.70
CA ASP A 9 -4.31 -10.08 -11.56
C ASP A 9 -5.02 -9.83 -10.21
N ARG A 10 -5.32 -10.90 -9.46
CA ARG A 10 -5.88 -10.82 -8.10
C ARG A 10 -4.76 -10.83 -7.07
N VAL A 11 -4.69 -9.76 -6.29
CA VAL A 11 -3.71 -9.61 -5.19
C VAL A 11 -4.21 -10.29 -3.90
N GLY A 12 -5.54 -10.45 -3.77
CA GLY A 12 -6.24 -11.05 -2.63
C GLY A 12 -7.65 -10.49 -2.52
N ALA A 13 -8.43 -10.94 -1.53
CA ALA A 13 -9.78 -10.44 -1.26
C ALA A 13 -9.82 -9.56 -0.01
N CYS A 14 -10.64 -8.52 -0.04
CA CYS A 14 -10.90 -7.66 1.11
C CYS A 14 -11.63 -8.46 2.21
N ALA A 15 -11.11 -8.42 3.43
CA ALA A 15 -11.74 -9.12 4.56
C ALA A 15 -13.11 -8.54 4.96
N THR A 16 -13.44 -7.33 4.50
CA THR A 16 -14.69 -6.63 4.84
C THR A 16 -15.77 -6.82 3.78
N CYS A 17 -15.45 -6.59 2.51
CA CYS A 17 -16.43 -6.60 1.41
C CYS A 17 -16.19 -7.69 0.37
N GLU A 18 -15.19 -8.55 0.56
CA GLU A 18 -14.83 -9.69 -0.31
C GLU A 18 -14.39 -9.34 -1.74
N SER A 19 -14.45 -8.06 -2.12
CA SER A 19 -13.92 -7.56 -3.40
C SER A 19 -12.41 -7.75 -3.52
N ASP A 20 -11.92 -7.79 -4.75
CA ASP A 20 -10.48 -7.84 -5.03
C ASP A 20 -9.75 -6.62 -4.45
N LEU A 21 -8.60 -6.89 -3.84
CA LEU A 21 -7.69 -5.87 -3.34
C LEU A 21 -6.92 -5.22 -4.49
N LEU A 22 -6.79 -3.90 -4.44
CA LEU A 22 -5.98 -3.15 -5.40
C LEU A 22 -4.48 -3.28 -5.11
N LEU A 23 -4.12 -3.39 -3.83
CA LEU A 23 -2.75 -3.45 -3.39
C LEU A 23 -2.62 -4.20 -2.06
N VAL A 24 -1.56 -4.98 -1.92
CA VAL A 24 -1.11 -5.54 -0.65
C VAL A 24 0.37 -5.23 -0.51
N THR A 25 0.77 -4.75 0.66
CA THR A 25 2.17 -4.47 0.99
C THR A 25 2.50 -4.91 2.41
N GLN A 26 3.79 -4.96 2.73
CA GLN A 26 4.30 -5.33 4.04
C GLN A 26 5.29 -4.28 4.51
N ILE A 27 5.01 -3.66 5.66
CA ILE A 27 5.88 -2.63 6.25
C ILE A 27 6.80 -3.30 7.26
N PRO A 28 8.13 -3.27 7.06
CA PRO A 28 9.06 -3.72 8.08
C PRO A 28 9.05 -2.75 9.27
N VAL A 29 9.04 -3.30 10.48
CA VAL A 29 9.15 -2.53 11.72
C VAL A 29 10.45 -2.88 12.46
N GLY A 30 10.86 -2.05 13.42
CA GLY A 30 12.20 -2.08 14.01
C GLY A 30 12.61 -3.36 14.73
N ASP A 31 11.64 -4.20 15.12
CA ASP A 31 11.87 -5.50 15.77
C ASP A 31 11.92 -6.69 14.80
N GLY A 32 11.98 -6.41 13.49
CA GLY A 32 12.05 -7.43 12.45
C GLY A 32 10.70 -8.00 12.02
N ARG A 33 9.60 -7.63 12.69
CA ARG A 33 8.25 -7.98 12.22
C ARG A 33 7.90 -7.22 10.95
N ARG A 34 6.89 -7.73 10.24
CA ARG A 34 6.29 -7.10 9.07
C ARG A 34 4.80 -6.93 9.30
N VAL A 35 4.31 -5.70 9.14
CA VAL A 35 2.89 -5.39 9.28
C VAL A 35 2.26 -5.42 7.89
N PRO A 36 1.31 -6.35 7.61
CA PRO A 36 0.62 -6.38 6.32
C PRO A 36 -0.41 -5.25 6.24
N LEU A 37 -0.39 -4.54 5.13
CA LEU A 37 -1.41 -3.55 4.76
C LEU A 37 -2.08 -3.99 3.46
N ALA A 38 -3.37 -3.77 3.37
CA ALA A 38 -4.19 -4.10 2.21
C ALA A 38 -5.06 -2.88 1.86
N LEU A 39 -5.14 -2.56 0.57
CA LEU A 39 -5.95 -1.46 0.04
C LEU A 39 -7.13 -2.05 -0.74
N CYS A 40 -8.34 -1.76 -0.29
CA CYS A 40 -9.57 -2.14 -0.97
C CYS A 40 -10.13 -0.97 -1.76
N GLY A 41 -10.36 -1.16 -3.06
CA GLY A 41 -10.92 -0.10 -3.91
C GLY A 41 -12.32 0.35 -3.53
N THR A 42 -13.08 -0.45 -2.77
CA THR A 42 -14.43 -0.11 -2.32
C THR A 42 -14.43 0.46 -0.91
N CYS A 43 -13.87 -0.25 0.07
CA CYS A 43 -13.89 0.19 1.46
C CYS A 43 -13.04 1.43 1.72
N ASP A 44 -11.98 1.65 0.93
CA ASP A 44 -11.04 2.74 1.14
C ASP A 44 -11.29 3.95 0.23
N ALA A 45 -12.25 3.87 -0.70
CA ALA A 45 -12.44 4.87 -1.76
C ALA A 45 -12.56 6.32 -1.25
N GLU A 46 -13.13 6.51 -0.07
CA GLU A 46 -13.39 7.83 0.52
C GLU A 46 -12.56 8.09 1.79
N ARG A 47 -11.56 7.24 2.08
CA ARG A 47 -10.83 7.23 3.35
C ARG A 47 -9.47 7.90 3.24
N GLY A 48 -9.40 9.21 3.51
CA GLY A 48 -8.13 9.93 3.68
C GLY A 48 -7.12 9.67 2.54
N ALA A 49 -5.86 9.37 2.89
CA ALA A 49 -4.83 9.05 1.91
C ALA A 49 -5.10 7.73 1.15
N ALA A 50 -5.84 6.80 1.75
CA ALA A 50 -6.23 5.55 1.10
C ALA A 50 -7.14 5.84 -0.11
N GLY A 51 -8.14 6.72 0.05
CA GLY A 51 -9.05 7.11 -1.03
C GLY A 51 -8.34 7.82 -2.18
N GLN A 52 -7.37 8.69 -1.85
CA GLN A 52 -6.52 9.32 -2.87
C GLN A 52 -5.71 8.29 -3.66
N LEU A 53 -5.14 7.29 -2.98
CA LEU A 53 -4.39 6.22 -3.64
C LEU A 53 -5.30 5.37 -4.53
N VAL A 54 -6.52 5.03 -4.07
CA VAL A 54 -7.53 4.32 -4.87
C VAL A 54 -7.84 5.10 -6.14
N ALA A 55 -8.09 6.40 -6.04
CA ALA A 55 -8.38 7.24 -7.20
C ALA A 55 -7.24 7.22 -8.23
N LEU A 56 -5.99 7.36 -7.78
CA LEU A 56 -4.81 7.33 -8.66
C LEU A 56 -4.59 5.96 -9.31
N LEU A 57 -4.84 4.86 -8.61
CA LEU A 57 -4.68 3.51 -9.14
C LEU A 57 -5.79 3.14 -10.14
N ASN A 58 -6.97 3.75 -10.05
CA ASN A 58 -8.06 3.54 -11.00
C ASN A 58 -7.89 4.32 -12.32
N VAL A 59 -6.93 5.24 -12.41
CA VAL A 59 -6.55 5.89 -13.67
C VAL A 59 -5.94 4.86 -14.63
N PRO A 60 -6.25 4.90 -15.95
CA PRO A 60 -5.62 4.06 -16.95
C PRO A 60 -4.09 4.15 -16.89
N ALA A 61 -3.39 3.02 -17.08
CA ALA A 61 -1.96 2.92 -16.81
C ALA A 61 -1.11 3.94 -17.57
N GLU A 62 -1.50 4.27 -18.80
CA GLU A 62 -0.85 5.24 -19.67
C GLU A 62 -0.99 6.70 -19.22
N GLN A 63 -1.93 6.98 -18.31
CA GLN A 63 -2.21 8.31 -17.75
C GLN A 63 -1.79 8.44 -16.29
N ARG A 64 -1.22 7.39 -15.68
CA ARG A 64 -0.85 7.40 -14.27
C ARG A 64 0.36 8.29 -14.02
N ASP A 65 0.20 9.21 -13.07
CA ASP A 65 1.33 9.90 -12.46
C ASP A 65 1.96 8.99 -11.39
N VAL A 66 3.09 8.39 -11.75
CA VAL A 66 3.83 7.45 -10.88
C VAL A 66 4.37 8.16 -9.63
N ALA A 67 4.74 9.44 -9.73
CA ALA A 67 5.24 10.19 -8.58
C ALA A 67 4.11 10.44 -7.58
N ALA A 68 2.94 10.88 -8.06
CA ALA A 68 1.76 11.06 -7.22
C ALA A 68 1.31 9.74 -6.56
N ILE A 69 1.37 8.61 -7.29
CA ILE A 69 1.08 7.29 -6.72
C ILE A 69 2.08 6.96 -5.61
N GLY A 70 3.37 7.20 -5.82
CA GLY A 70 4.41 6.96 -4.82
C GLY A 70 4.19 7.76 -3.54
N ASP A 71 3.92 9.06 -3.67
CA ASP A 71 3.66 9.96 -2.55
C ASP A 71 2.39 9.55 -1.79
N SER A 72 1.32 9.24 -2.52
CA SER A 72 0.04 8.80 -1.93
C SER A 72 0.17 7.44 -1.24
N MET A 73 0.97 6.52 -1.79
CA MET A 73 1.28 5.24 -1.15
C MET A 73 2.00 5.46 0.18
N VAL A 74 2.98 6.36 0.25
CA VAL A 74 3.66 6.70 1.51
C VAL A 74 2.71 7.33 2.53
N ALA A 75 1.84 8.24 2.09
CA ALA A 75 0.84 8.85 2.97
C ALA A 75 -0.14 7.80 3.54
N TRP A 76 -0.69 6.94 2.68
CA TRP A 76 -1.56 5.83 3.08
C TRP A 76 -0.89 4.89 4.08
N MET A 77 0.34 4.44 3.80
CA MET A 77 1.09 3.57 4.71
C MET A 77 1.27 4.21 6.09
N ARG A 78 1.56 5.52 6.14
CA ARG A 78 1.70 6.25 7.41
C ARG A 78 0.40 6.33 8.18
N GLU A 79 -0.71 6.68 7.53
CA GLU A 79 -2.04 6.74 8.15
C GLU A 79 -2.48 5.37 8.69
N GLU A 80 -2.33 4.32 7.90
CA GLU A 80 -2.65 2.95 8.31
C GLU A 80 -1.83 2.47 9.50
N MET A 81 -0.53 2.73 9.47
CA MET A 81 0.36 2.36 10.56
C MET A 81 0.03 3.16 11.83
N ALA A 82 -0.23 4.46 11.70
CA ALA A 82 -0.64 5.32 12.82
C ALA A 82 -1.96 4.87 13.45
N ALA A 83 -2.97 4.52 12.64
CA ALA A 83 -4.25 4.00 13.11
C ALA A 83 -4.11 2.69 13.90
N ARG A 84 -3.05 1.93 13.65
CA ARG A 84 -2.69 0.68 14.35
C ARG A 84 -1.72 0.91 15.52
N GLY A 85 -1.47 2.16 15.91
CA GLY A 85 -0.62 2.54 17.04
C GLY A 85 0.88 2.57 16.75
N TRP A 86 1.29 2.50 15.48
CA TRP A 86 2.70 2.61 15.10
C TRP A 86 3.10 4.05 14.82
N VAL A 87 4.29 4.43 15.25
CA VAL A 87 4.86 5.77 14.99
C VAL A 87 6.01 5.65 14.00
N HIS A 88 5.98 6.46 12.95
CA HIS A 88 7.11 6.58 12.03
C HIS A 88 8.23 7.37 12.70
N VAL A 89 9.34 6.69 13.01
CA VAL A 89 10.55 7.33 13.51
C VAL A 89 11.43 7.69 12.29
N PRO A 90 11.75 8.97 12.07
CA PRO A 90 12.69 9.35 11.03
C PRO A 90 14.02 8.64 11.29
N ARG A 91 14.53 7.91 10.30
CA ARG A 91 15.87 7.36 10.40
C ARG A 91 16.85 8.54 10.42
N PRO A 92 17.74 8.66 11.41
CA PRO A 92 18.77 9.69 11.35
C PRO A 92 19.54 9.52 10.05
N LYS A 93 19.74 10.62 9.31
CA LYS A 93 20.63 10.61 8.14
C LYS A 93 21.98 10.07 8.61
N PRO A 94 22.58 9.08 7.95
CA PRO A 94 23.95 8.72 8.26
C PRO A 94 24.79 9.98 8.08
N SER A 95 25.44 10.43 9.17
CA SER A 95 26.47 11.45 9.09
C SER A 95 27.59 10.89 8.24
N LEU A 96 27.76 11.44 7.03
CA LEU A 96 28.95 11.20 6.22
C LEU A 96 30.10 11.93 6.94
N ASN A 97 30.79 11.22 7.84
CA ASN A 97 32.11 11.61 8.32
C ASN A 97 33.16 10.89 7.48
#